data_AF-A0A1C0T3B4-F1
#
_entry.id   AF-A0A1C0T3B4-F1
#
_cell.length_a   1.000
_cell.length_b   1.000
_cell.length_c   1.000
_cell.angle_alpha   90.00
_cell.angle_beta   90.00
_cell.angle_gamma   90.00
#
_symmetry.space_group_name_H-M   'P 1'
#
loop_
_entity.id
_entity.type
_entity.pdbx_description
1 polymer ?
#
loop_
_entity_poly.entity_id
_entity_poly.type
_entity_poly.pdbx_seq_one_letter_code
_entity_poly.pdbx_strand_id
1 'polypeptide(L)'
;MTKNSSTYELIPLENVVLKHANAGIALGAEHRFAESLEQWRLAAQLADANFEGEDLYYWVRGGYGAALHDVGRHRESIAVSKLVREWTLSLRQPLADDGVDCPGVYLWRFMIARPFQGKGVGKKAIELVVRDLKARGIRELHTSYGLGEASPEGFYKGLGFVPTGDSHGEEPEVVLKFAA
;
A
#
# COMPACT_ATOMS: atom_id res chain seq x y z
N MET A 1 -25.68 40.09 -3.85
CA MET A 1 -24.32 39.68 -3.48
C MET A 1 -24.34 38.19 -3.15
N THR A 2 -24.18 37.36 -4.18
CA THR A 2 -24.11 35.90 -4.06
C THR A 2 -22.67 35.51 -3.75
N LYS A 3 -22.41 35.01 -2.53
CA LYS A 3 -21.14 34.37 -2.20
C LYS A 3 -21.17 32.94 -2.73
N ASN A 4 -20.51 32.72 -3.86
CA ASN A 4 -20.11 31.39 -4.30
C ASN A 4 -18.64 31.23 -3.92
N SER A 5 -18.33 30.36 -2.95
CA SER A 5 -16.97 29.88 -2.69
C SER A 5 -17.07 28.40 -2.43
N SER A 6 -17.21 27.65 -3.52
CA SER A 6 -16.76 26.26 -3.57
C SER A 6 -15.24 26.32 -3.70
N THR A 7 -14.55 26.25 -2.57
CA THR A 7 -13.11 25.98 -2.50
C THR A 7 -12.92 24.53 -2.93
N TYR A 8 -12.45 24.34 -4.17
CA TYR A 8 -11.92 23.06 -4.60
C TYR A 8 -10.61 22.83 -3.84
N GLU A 9 -10.60 21.97 -2.84
CA GLU A 9 -9.36 21.45 -2.28
C GLU A 9 -8.62 20.71 -3.40
N LEU A 10 -7.45 21.21 -3.76
CA LEU A 10 -6.58 20.56 -4.74
C LEU A 10 -6.13 19.23 -4.15
N ILE A 11 -6.51 18.13 -4.80
CA ILE A 11 -6.02 16.80 -4.44
C ILE A 11 -4.49 16.79 -4.63
N PRO A 12 -3.70 16.40 -3.61
CA PRO A 12 -2.26 16.26 -3.74
C PRO A 12 -1.90 15.39 -4.96
N LEU A 13 -0.89 15.81 -5.73
CA LEU A 13 -0.53 15.10 -6.96
C LEU A 13 -0.12 13.63 -6.68
N GLU A 14 0.52 13.39 -5.54
CA GLU A 14 0.80 12.05 -5.03
C GLU A 14 -0.46 11.18 -4.94
N ASN A 15 -1.56 11.71 -4.40
CA ASN A 15 -2.82 10.97 -4.31
C ASN A 15 -3.38 10.61 -5.70
N VAL A 16 -3.14 11.45 -6.71
CA VAL A 16 -3.55 11.16 -8.10
C VAL A 16 -2.69 10.03 -8.69
N VAL A 17 -1.37 10.06 -8.45
CA VAL A 17 -0.45 8.97 -8.83
C VAL A 17 -0.86 7.65 -8.17
N LEU A 18 -1.08 7.68 -6.85
CA LEU A 18 -1.48 6.52 -6.06
C LEU A 18 -2.85 5.99 -6.50
N LYS A 19 -3.80 6.85 -6.85
CA LYS A 19 -5.10 6.42 -7.39
C LYS A 19 -4.95 5.59 -8.67
N HIS A 20 -4.13 6.04 -9.62
CA HIS A 20 -3.85 5.28 -10.83
C HIS A 20 -3.10 3.98 -10.53
N ALA A 21 -2.07 4.02 -9.68
CA ALA A 21 -1.33 2.82 -9.29
C ALA A 21 -2.24 1.77 -8.62
N ASN A 22 -3.10 2.18 -7.68
CA ASN A 22 -4.05 1.32 -6.99
C ASN A 22 -5.09 0.72 -7.95
N ALA A 23 -5.58 1.51 -8.92
CA ALA A 23 -6.44 1.00 -9.99
C ALA A 23 -5.71 -0.04 -10.85
N GLY A 24 -4.43 0.21 -11.19
CA GLY A 24 -3.57 -0.74 -11.89
C GLY A 24 -3.41 -2.07 -11.13
N ILE A 25 -3.18 -2.01 -9.82
CA ILE A 25 -3.09 -3.19 -8.94
C ILE A 25 -4.40 -3.99 -8.96
N ALA A 26 -5.54 -3.32 -8.75
CA ALA A 26 -6.84 -3.97 -8.71
C ALA A 26 -7.17 -4.69 -10.03
N LEU A 27 -6.98 -3.99 -11.17
CA LEU A 27 -7.20 -4.56 -12.50
C LEU A 27 -6.25 -5.74 -12.80
N GLY A 28 -4.99 -5.65 -12.36
CA GLY A 28 -4.02 -6.74 -12.50
C GLY A 28 -4.44 -7.98 -11.71
N ALA A 29 -4.95 -7.80 -10.48
CA ALA A 29 -5.49 -8.89 -9.66
C ALA A 29 -6.74 -9.55 -10.29
N GLU A 30 -7.50 -8.81 -11.12
CA GLU A 30 -8.62 -9.32 -11.92
C GLU A 30 -8.18 -9.91 -13.28
N HIS A 31 -6.88 -9.99 -13.55
CA HIS A 31 -6.30 -10.43 -14.82
C HIS A 31 -6.70 -9.55 -16.03
N ARG A 32 -7.12 -8.30 -15.78
CA ARG A 32 -7.44 -7.29 -16.80
C ARG A 32 -6.17 -6.55 -17.21
N PHE A 33 -5.20 -7.29 -17.74
CA PHE A 33 -3.82 -6.82 -17.90
C PHE A 33 -3.66 -5.61 -18.81
N ALA A 34 -4.43 -5.50 -19.90
CA ALA A 34 -4.36 -4.33 -20.79
C ALA A 34 -4.83 -3.05 -20.09
N GLU A 35 -5.90 -3.12 -19.30
CA GLU A 35 -6.43 -1.97 -18.55
C GLU A 35 -5.53 -1.62 -17.36
N SER A 36 -5.00 -2.65 -16.69
CA SER A 36 -3.98 -2.48 -15.65
C SER A 36 -2.76 -1.72 -16.18
N LEU A 37 -2.24 -2.12 -17.34
CA LEU A 37 -1.11 -1.45 -17.97
C LEU A 37 -1.40 0.02 -18.26
N GLU A 38 -2.61 0.34 -18.71
CA GLU A 38 -2.98 1.73 -18.99
C GLU A 38 -2.99 2.58 -17.71
N GLN A 39 -3.52 2.06 -16.60
CA GLN A 39 -3.48 2.75 -15.32
C GLN A 39 -2.04 2.95 -14.82
N TRP A 40 -1.19 1.92 -14.92
CA TRP A 40 0.23 2.04 -14.58
C TRP A 40 0.98 2.99 -15.50
N ARG A 41 0.63 3.07 -16.79
CA ARG A 41 1.21 4.03 -17.73
C ARG A 41 0.88 5.47 -17.33
N LEU A 42 -0.37 5.73 -16.93
CA LEU A 42 -0.79 7.06 -16.45
C LEU A 42 -0.05 7.43 -15.15
N ALA A 43 0.02 6.51 -14.17
CA ALA A 43 0.79 6.71 -12.95
C ALA A 43 2.27 7.00 -13.26
N ALA A 44 2.89 6.22 -14.15
CA ALA A 44 4.29 6.38 -14.52
C ALA A 44 4.55 7.70 -15.24
N GLN A 45 3.65 8.16 -16.12
CA GLN A 45 3.80 9.47 -16.78
C GLN A 45 3.75 10.63 -15.78
N LEU A 46 2.88 10.55 -14.79
CA LEU A 46 2.80 11.55 -13.72
C LEU A 46 4.04 11.49 -12.81
N ALA A 47 4.51 10.29 -12.48
CA ALA A 47 5.73 10.06 -11.71
C ALA A 47 6.97 10.61 -12.43
N ASP A 48 7.15 10.26 -13.72
CA ASP A 48 8.25 10.71 -14.57
C ASP A 48 8.32 12.24 -14.65
N ALA A 49 7.19 12.94 -14.64
CA ALA A 49 7.15 14.39 -14.75
C ALA A 49 7.40 15.14 -13.43
N ASN A 50 7.29 14.49 -12.27
CA ASN A 50 7.18 15.21 -10.99
C ASN A 50 7.96 14.60 -9.81
N PHE A 51 8.38 13.34 -9.85
CA PHE A 51 8.88 12.62 -8.67
C PHE A 51 10.22 11.89 -8.94
N GLU A 52 10.93 12.20 -10.02
CA GLU A 52 12.21 11.54 -10.35
C GLU A 52 13.22 11.67 -9.19
N GLY A 53 13.79 10.54 -8.77
CA GLY A 53 14.70 10.48 -7.62
C GLY A 53 14.02 10.22 -6.27
N GLU A 54 12.69 10.14 -6.22
CA GLU A 54 11.93 9.84 -5.00
C GLU A 54 11.45 8.37 -4.98
N ASP A 55 11.18 7.84 -3.78
CA ASP A 55 10.73 6.45 -3.61
C ASP A 55 9.41 6.16 -4.36
N LEU A 56 8.49 7.13 -4.39
CA LEU A 56 7.23 7.02 -5.13
C LEU A 56 7.48 6.75 -6.62
N TYR A 57 8.46 7.43 -7.22
CA TYR A 57 8.81 7.23 -8.63
C TYR A 57 9.27 5.79 -8.88
N TYR A 58 10.23 5.29 -8.10
CA TYR A 58 10.75 3.95 -8.32
C TYR A 58 9.74 2.86 -7.98
N TRP A 59 8.85 3.10 -7.02
CA TRP A 59 7.72 2.22 -6.72
C TRP A 59 6.74 2.13 -7.90
N VAL A 60 6.33 3.27 -8.45
CA VAL A 60 5.44 3.32 -9.63
C VAL A 60 6.08 2.67 -10.85
N ARG A 61 7.36 2.95 -11.10
CA ARG A 61 8.12 2.32 -12.19
C ARG A 61 8.18 0.81 -12.02
N GLY A 62 8.37 0.31 -10.80
CA GLY A 62 8.32 -1.12 -10.50
C GLY A 62 6.98 -1.75 -10.90
N GLY A 63 5.87 -1.12 -10.51
CA GLY A 63 4.52 -1.56 -10.88
C GLY A 63 4.27 -1.52 -12.39
N TYR A 64 4.70 -0.46 -13.08
CA TYR A 64 4.62 -0.37 -14.53
C TYR A 64 5.44 -1.45 -15.25
N GLY A 65 6.64 -1.74 -14.76
CA GLY A 65 7.47 -2.85 -15.24
C GLY A 65 6.78 -4.22 -15.11
N ALA A 66 6.07 -4.45 -14.00
CA ALA A 66 5.27 -5.66 -13.79
C ALA A 66 4.08 -5.73 -14.77
N ALA A 67 3.33 -4.64 -14.94
CA ALA A 67 2.21 -4.60 -15.88
C ALA A 67 2.65 -4.81 -17.35
N LEU A 68 3.82 -4.28 -17.73
CA LEU A 68 4.44 -4.56 -19.04
C LEU A 68 4.75 -6.04 -19.23
N HIS A 69 5.20 -6.73 -18.18
CA HIS A 69 5.47 -8.16 -18.23
C HIS A 69 4.18 -8.96 -18.49
N ASP A 70 3.08 -8.63 -17.81
CA ASP A 70 1.81 -9.35 -17.90
C ASP A 70 1.19 -9.32 -19.31
N VAL A 71 1.49 -8.29 -20.10
CA VAL A 71 1.06 -8.18 -21.51
C VAL A 71 2.11 -8.65 -22.53
N GLY A 72 3.21 -9.27 -22.08
CA GLY A 72 4.26 -9.79 -22.96
C GLY A 72 5.26 -8.76 -23.48
N ARG A 73 5.26 -7.51 -22.98
CA ARG A 73 6.22 -6.45 -23.35
C ARG A 73 7.53 -6.58 -22.57
N HIS A 74 8.14 -7.76 -22.62
CA HIS A 74 9.27 -8.14 -21.77
C HIS A 74 10.50 -7.24 -21.91
N ARG A 75 10.81 -6.75 -23.12
CA ARG A 75 11.97 -5.88 -23.34
C ARG A 75 11.84 -4.57 -22.56
N GLU A 76 10.65 -4.01 -22.53
CA GLU A 76 10.36 -2.75 -21.82
C GLU A 76 10.28 -3.00 -20.32
N SER A 77 9.65 -4.11 -19.91
CA SER A 77 9.65 -4.56 -18.52
C SER A 77 11.08 -4.67 -17.96
N ILE A 78 11.98 -5.35 -18.67
CA ILE A 78 13.39 -5.50 -18.27
C ILE A 78 14.09 -4.13 -18.17
N ALA A 79 13.84 -3.22 -19.11
CA ALA A 79 14.44 -1.89 -19.08
C ALA A 79 14.02 -1.11 -17.82
N VAL A 80 12.72 -1.14 -17.49
CA VAL A 80 12.19 -0.50 -16.28
C VAL A 80 12.69 -1.18 -15.02
N SER A 81 12.72 -2.52 -14.98
CA SER A 81 13.24 -3.27 -13.82
C SER A 81 14.73 -3.00 -13.55
N LYS A 82 15.55 -2.75 -14.59
CA LYS A 82 16.95 -2.38 -14.41
C LYS A 82 17.10 -1.03 -13.70
N LEU A 83 16.34 -0.03 -14.15
CA LEU A 83 16.29 1.29 -13.51
C LEU A 83 15.91 1.18 -12.02
N VAL A 84 14.82 0.47 -11.72
CA VAL A 84 14.33 0.31 -10.34
C VAL A 84 15.35 -0.46 -9.49
N ARG A 85 15.98 -1.50 -10.06
CA ARG A 85 17.01 -2.29 -9.38
C ARG A 85 18.23 -1.44 -9.01
N GLU A 86 18.67 -0.55 -9.89
CA GLU A 86 19.81 0.34 -9.60
C GLU A 86 19.53 1.25 -8.41
N TRP A 87 18.31 1.80 -8.32
CA TRP A 87 17.86 2.55 -7.14
C TRP A 87 17.80 1.69 -5.87
N THR A 88 17.14 0.53 -5.93
CA THR A 88 17.02 -0.34 -4.73
C THR A 88 18.39 -0.74 -4.19
N LEU A 89 19.36 -1.00 -5.08
CA LEU A 89 20.73 -1.35 -4.66
C LEU A 89 21.52 -0.15 -4.11
N SER A 90 21.20 1.08 -4.52
CA SER A 90 21.88 2.28 -4.01
C SER A 90 21.48 2.57 -2.56
N LEU A 91 20.23 2.28 -2.19
CA LEU A 91 19.69 2.52 -0.85
C LEU A 91 20.38 1.67 0.24
N ARG A 92 20.96 0.50 -0.11
CA ARG A 92 21.61 -0.45 0.83
C ARG A 92 20.75 -0.87 2.04
N GLN A 93 19.45 -0.66 1.96
CA GLN A 93 18.41 -1.08 2.89
C GLN A 93 17.24 -1.64 2.05
N PRO A 94 16.39 -2.52 2.60
CA PRO A 94 15.09 -2.80 1.97
C PRO A 94 14.36 -1.47 1.69
N LEU A 95 13.54 -1.40 0.64
CA LEU A 95 12.72 -0.21 0.31
C LEU A 95 12.11 0.38 1.59
N ALA A 96 12.22 1.70 1.70
CA ALA A 96 12.24 2.49 2.93
C ALA A 96 11.30 2.03 4.06
N ASP A 97 11.80 2.19 5.29
CA ASP A 97 10.98 2.57 6.44
C ASP A 97 10.11 3.74 5.98
N ASP A 98 8.81 3.51 5.86
CA ASP A 98 7.80 4.45 5.35
C ASP A 98 7.60 5.66 6.29
N GLY A 99 8.46 5.80 7.30
CA GLY A 99 8.43 6.87 8.28
C GLY A 99 7.25 6.75 9.22
N VAL A 100 6.66 5.55 9.34
CA VAL A 100 5.56 5.33 10.27
C VAL A 100 6.11 5.29 11.69
N ASP A 101 6.13 6.46 12.31
CA ASP A 101 6.51 6.63 13.71
C ASP A 101 5.40 6.06 14.60
N CYS A 102 5.51 4.77 14.91
CA CYS A 102 4.66 4.12 15.88
C CYS A 102 5.51 3.55 17.04
N PRO A 103 4.98 3.52 18.28
CA PRO A 103 5.70 2.95 19.43
C PRO A 103 6.00 1.44 19.33
N GLY A 104 5.52 0.77 18.28
CA GLY A 104 5.58 -0.67 18.10
C GLY A 104 6.03 -1.08 16.70
N VAL A 105 5.32 -2.05 16.12
CA VAL A 105 5.56 -2.51 14.75
C VAL A 105 4.34 -2.20 13.90
N TYR A 106 4.56 -1.74 12.67
CA TYR A 106 3.50 -1.51 11.71
C TYR A 106 3.33 -2.68 10.74
N LEU A 107 2.09 -3.16 10.56
CA LEU A 107 1.73 -4.19 9.60
C LEU A 107 1.29 -3.53 8.29
N TRP A 108 2.25 -3.29 7.40
CA TRP A 108 2.01 -2.53 6.17
C TRP A 108 1.09 -3.25 5.16
N ARG A 109 1.19 -4.58 5.04
CA ARG A 109 0.36 -5.37 4.11
C ARG A 109 0.01 -6.74 4.68
N PHE A 110 -1.29 -7.02 4.76
CA PHE A 110 -1.80 -8.31 5.21
C PHE A 110 -2.92 -8.81 4.31
N MET A 111 -2.61 -9.81 3.49
CA MET A 111 -3.53 -10.32 2.46
C MET A 111 -3.86 -11.78 2.72
N ILE A 112 -5.16 -12.09 2.73
CA ILE A 112 -5.67 -13.47 2.72
C ILE A 112 -6.39 -13.68 1.40
N ALA A 113 -5.95 -14.65 0.61
CA ALA A 113 -6.58 -14.99 -0.64
C ALA A 113 -8.07 -15.38 -0.43
N ARG A 114 -8.94 -14.93 -1.34
CA ARG A 114 -10.41 -15.05 -1.24
C ARG A 114 -10.90 -16.43 -0.80
N PRO A 115 -10.39 -17.57 -1.33
CA PRO A 115 -10.86 -18.91 -0.93
C PRO A 115 -10.56 -19.29 0.54
N PHE A 116 -9.69 -18.53 1.21
CA PHE A 116 -9.25 -18.75 2.59
C PHE A 116 -9.79 -17.71 3.57
N GLN A 117 -10.50 -16.69 3.09
CA GLN A 117 -11.19 -15.73 3.93
C GLN A 117 -12.36 -16.41 4.68
N GLY A 118 -12.72 -15.89 5.85
CA GLY A 118 -13.78 -16.46 6.71
C GLY A 118 -13.45 -17.79 7.39
N LYS A 119 -12.27 -18.38 7.14
CA LYS A 119 -11.83 -19.68 7.71
C LYS A 119 -10.92 -19.56 8.94
N GLY A 120 -10.78 -18.35 9.51
CA GLY A 120 -9.91 -18.10 10.67
C GLY A 120 -8.41 -18.01 10.37
N VAL A 121 -7.98 -18.15 9.11
CA VAL A 121 -6.56 -18.06 8.70
C VAL A 121 -5.95 -16.72 9.10
N GLY A 122 -6.66 -15.62 8.82
CA GLY A 122 -6.20 -14.27 9.14
C GLY A 122 -5.95 -14.08 10.64
N LYS A 123 -6.91 -14.50 11.47
CA LYS A 123 -6.77 -14.49 12.94
C LYS A 123 -5.56 -15.28 13.39
N LYS A 124 -5.36 -16.49 12.85
CA LYS A 124 -4.24 -17.33 13.26
C LYS A 124 -2.88 -16.74 12.89
N ALA A 125 -2.78 -16.11 11.73
CA ALA A 125 -1.57 -15.40 11.32
C ALA A 125 -1.26 -14.23 12.26
N ILE A 126 -2.25 -13.40 12.61
CA ILE A 126 -2.05 -12.29 13.56
C ILE A 126 -1.65 -12.82 14.96
N GLU A 127 -2.24 -13.91 15.44
CA GLU A 127 -1.81 -14.54 16.70
C GLU A 127 -0.34 -14.95 16.69
N LEU A 128 0.15 -15.47 15.55
CA LEU A 128 1.56 -15.86 15.40
C LEU A 128 2.48 -14.63 15.38
N VAL A 129 2.07 -13.55 14.70
CA VAL A 129 2.78 -12.27 14.70
C VAL A 129 2.86 -11.71 16.12
N VAL A 130 1.74 -11.61 16.82
CA VAL A 130 1.68 -11.10 18.20
C VAL A 130 2.56 -11.94 19.13
N ARG A 131 2.55 -13.27 19.00
CA ARG A 131 3.43 -14.16 19.78
C ARG A 131 4.91 -13.84 19.54
N ASP A 132 5.32 -13.62 18.30
CA ASP A 132 6.69 -13.27 17.95
C ASP A 132 7.07 -11.88 18.48
N LEU A 133 6.18 -10.89 18.35
CA LEU A 133 6.38 -9.54 18.88
C LEU A 133 6.56 -9.54 20.40
N LYS A 134 5.73 -10.31 21.13
CA LYS A 134 5.87 -10.49 22.58
C LYS A 134 7.23 -11.08 22.95
N ALA A 135 7.68 -12.10 22.23
CA ALA A 135 8.99 -12.73 22.47
C ALA A 135 10.16 -11.75 22.25
N ARG A 136 9.95 -10.69 21.45
CA ARG A 136 10.91 -9.59 21.22
C ARG A 136 10.74 -8.42 22.19
N GLY A 137 9.80 -8.49 23.14
CA GLY A 137 9.52 -7.42 24.09
C GLY A 137 8.70 -6.25 23.52
N ILE A 138 8.15 -6.41 22.31
CA ILE A 138 7.28 -5.41 21.66
C ILE A 138 5.85 -5.60 22.20
N ARG A 139 5.09 -4.52 22.32
CA ARG A 139 3.78 -4.51 23.02
C ARG A 139 2.61 -4.00 22.18
N GLU A 140 2.91 -3.42 21.02
CA GLU A 140 1.94 -2.76 20.16
C GLU A 140 2.14 -3.19 18.71
N LEU A 141 1.04 -3.50 18.03
CA LEU A 141 0.99 -3.78 16.59
C LEU A 141 0.01 -2.79 15.95
N HIS A 142 0.50 -2.00 15.01
CA HIS A 142 -0.24 -0.95 14.31
C HIS A 142 -0.56 -1.38 12.88
N THR A 143 -1.64 -0.83 12.32
CA THR A 143 -2.00 -0.95 10.90
C THR A 143 -3.03 0.12 10.56
N SER A 144 -3.14 0.49 9.29
CA SER A 144 -4.30 1.18 8.73
C SER A 144 -5.15 0.24 7.89
N TYR A 145 -6.34 0.68 7.51
CA TYR A 145 -7.14 0.02 6.48
C TYR A 145 -8.08 0.98 5.77
N GLY A 146 -8.32 0.73 4.48
CA GLY A 146 -9.37 1.40 3.72
C GLY A 146 -10.79 1.15 4.26
N LEU A 147 -11.62 2.19 4.21
CA LEU A 147 -13.04 2.14 4.55
C LEU A 147 -13.90 1.78 3.32
N GLY A 148 -15.11 1.27 3.57
CA GLY A 148 -16.10 0.97 2.52
C GLY A 148 -16.53 -0.49 2.45
N GLU A 149 -17.18 -0.85 1.34
CA GLU A 149 -17.64 -2.21 1.09
C GLU A 149 -16.45 -3.18 1.04
N ALA A 150 -16.55 -4.31 1.73
CA ALA A 150 -15.47 -5.28 1.94
C ALA A 150 -14.24 -4.77 2.73
N SER A 151 -14.37 -3.66 3.46
CA SER A 151 -13.34 -3.19 4.40
C SER A 151 -13.00 -4.25 5.46
N PRO A 152 -11.71 -4.39 5.85
CA PRO A 152 -11.30 -5.27 6.93
C PRO A 152 -11.58 -4.71 8.33
N GLU A 153 -12.30 -3.58 8.47
CA GLU A 153 -12.64 -2.97 9.76
C GLU A 153 -13.20 -3.99 10.77
N GLY A 154 -14.20 -4.77 10.35
CA GLY A 154 -14.81 -5.79 11.22
C GLY A 154 -13.83 -6.91 11.63
N PHE A 155 -12.86 -7.21 10.76
CA PHE A 155 -11.81 -8.19 11.06
C PHE A 155 -10.86 -7.65 12.14
N TYR A 156 -10.34 -6.44 11.99
CA TYR A 156 -9.43 -5.86 12.98
C TYR A 156 -10.12 -5.56 14.32
N LYS A 157 -11.34 -5.03 14.30
CA LYS A 157 -12.16 -4.86 15.51
C LYS A 157 -12.40 -6.19 16.23
N GLY A 158 -12.71 -7.26 15.50
CA GLY A 158 -12.91 -8.59 16.06
C GLY A 158 -11.66 -9.21 16.69
N LEU A 159 -10.46 -8.72 16.36
CA LEU A 159 -9.19 -9.09 16.98
C LEU A 159 -8.82 -8.22 18.20
N GLY A 160 -9.57 -7.15 18.46
CA GLY A 160 -9.33 -6.22 19.57
C GLY A 160 -8.47 -5.01 19.21
N PHE A 161 -8.26 -4.73 17.92
CA PHE A 161 -7.67 -3.46 17.50
C PHE A 161 -8.62 -2.30 17.83
N VAL A 162 -8.05 -1.17 18.25
CA VAL A 162 -8.77 0.07 18.55
C VAL A 162 -8.18 1.24 17.76
N PRO A 163 -8.98 2.24 17.34
CA PRO A 163 -8.46 3.44 16.69
C PRO A 163 -7.43 4.17 17.55
N THR A 164 -6.34 4.63 16.94
CA THR A 164 -5.35 5.50 17.62
C THR A 164 -5.83 6.95 17.68
N GLY A 165 -6.65 7.35 16.71
CA GLY A 165 -7.04 8.75 16.46
C GLY A 165 -6.31 9.35 15.26
N ASP A 166 -5.25 8.70 14.78
CA ASP A 166 -4.48 9.09 13.59
C ASP A 166 -4.99 8.40 12.32
N SER A 167 -4.50 8.82 11.16
CA SER A 167 -4.89 8.26 9.86
C SER A 167 -3.75 8.38 8.85
N HIS A 168 -3.67 7.40 7.96
CA HIS A 168 -2.76 7.41 6.80
C HIS A 168 -3.60 7.73 5.56
N GLY A 169 -3.63 9.01 5.16
CA GLY A 169 -4.56 9.49 4.14
C GLY A 169 -6.02 9.37 4.61
N GLU A 170 -6.84 8.62 3.89
CA GLU A 170 -8.25 8.34 4.26
C GLU A 170 -8.41 7.08 5.12
N GLU A 171 -7.31 6.37 5.42
CA GLU A 171 -7.34 5.12 6.17
C GLU A 171 -7.12 5.37 7.67
N PRO A 172 -8.07 5.05 8.55
CA PRO A 172 -7.86 5.16 9.99
C PRO A 172 -6.77 4.20 10.46
N GLU A 173 -5.87 4.70 11.32
CA GLU A 173 -4.91 3.86 12.00
C GLU A 173 -5.55 3.19 13.23
N VAL A 174 -5.22 1.92 13.43
CA VAL A 174 -5.63 1.13 14.58
C VAL A 174 -4.45 0.43 15.21
N VAL A 175 -4.54 0.22 16.52
CA VAL A 175 -3.51 -0.46 17.33
C VAL A 175 -4.10 -1.63 18.10
N LEU A 176 -3.37 -2.74 18.12
CA LEU A 176 -3.58 -3.84 19.05
C LEU A 176 -2.50 -3.80 20.13
N LYS A 177 -2.91 -3.58 21.38
CA LYS A 177 -2.03 -3.60 22.54
C LYS A 177 -2.10 -4.94 23.24
N PHE A 178 -0.95 -5.48 23.63
CA PHE A 178 -0.87 -6.76 24.32
C PHE A 178 0.16 -6.74 25.45
N ALA A 179 -0.13 -7.51 26.50
CA ALA A 179 0.83 -7.74 27.57
C ALA A 179 2.02 -8.57 27.05
N ALA A 180 3.22 -8.22 27.51
CA ALA A 180 4.42 -9.02 27.31
C ALA A 180 4.23 -10.43 27.90
#